data_AF-A0A1H5HFI7-F1
#
_entry.id   AF-A0A1H5HFI7-F1
#
_cell.length_a   1.000
_cell.length_b   1.000
_cell.length_c   1.000
_cell.angle_alpha   90.00
_cell.angle_beta   90.00
_cell.angle_gamma   90.00
#
_symmetry.space_group_name_H-M   'P 1'
#
loop_
_entity.id
_entity.type
_entity.pdbx_description
1 polymer ?
#
loop_
_entity_poly.entity_id
_entity_poly.type
_entity_poly.pdbx_seq_one_letter_code
_entity_poly.pdbx_strand_id
1 'polypeptide(L)'
;MHDRPALRLLHGEGESIRGIAKEKQASRNAVRRALRPGSRDNYYRPSASESAEPAVRDVLADYPDMVVADVALLIDWRHSRRTLSDLVARLRPIYLDSSPGLDARPDETIRAGTLAASSIECGTLTVQEVAW
;
A
#
# COMPACT_ATOMS: atom_id res chain seq x y z
N MET A 1 -23.15 9.20 -15.43
CA MET A 1 -22.84 9.98 -14.22
C MET A 1 -22.67 11.43 -14.65
N HIS A 2 -23.47 12.37 -14.13
CA HIS A 2 -23.38 13.76 -14.56
C HIS A 2 -22.13 14.43 -13.97
N ASP A 3 -21.49 15.28 -14.75
CA ASP A 3 -20.32 16.07 -14.37
C ASP A 3 -20.70 17.07 -13.25
N ARG A 4 -20.32 16.75 -12.01
CA ARG A 4 -20.69 17.53 -10.82
C ARG A 4 -20.03 18.92 -10.80
N PRO A 5 -18.73 19.09 -11.12
CA PRO A 5 -18.12 20.39 -11.33
C PRO A 5 -18.95 21.32 -12.24
N ALA A 6 -19.36 20.83 -13.41
CA ALA A 6 -20.15 21.62 -14.35
C ALA A 6 -21.50 22.06 -13.76
N LEU A 7 -22.16 21.21 -12.97
CA LEU A 7 -23.41 21.56 -12.28
C LEU A 7 -23.22 22.66 -11.22
N ARG A 8 -22.06 22.67 -10.54
CA ARG A 8 -21.74 23.73 -9.56
C ARG A 8 -21.37 25.04 -10.22
N LEU A 9 -20.65 24.98 -11.34
CA LEU A 9 -20.29 26.16 -12.11
C LEU A 9 -21.53 26.92 -12.59
N LEU A 10 -22.45 26.23 -13.27
CA LEU A 10 -23.72 26.82 -13.71
C LEU A 10 -24.55 27.39 -12.54
N HIS A 11 -24.54 26.71 -11.39
CA HIS A 11 -25.22 27.21 -10.22
C HIS A 11 -24.57 28.48 -9.64
N GLY A 12 -23.23 28.56 -9.66
CA GLY A 12 -22.47 29.75 -9.29
C GLY A 12 -22.68 30.94 -10.23
N GLU A 13 -22.97 30.67 -11.50
CA GLU A 13 -23.37 31.66 -12.51
C GLU A 13 -24.82 32.16 -12.35
N GLY A 14 -25.54 31.67 -11.33
CA GLY A 14 -26.90 32.12 -10.98
C GLY A 14 -28.01 31.24 -11.57
N GLU A 15 -27.68 30.12 -12.21
CA GLU A 15 -28.67 29.28 -12.84
C GLU A 15 -29.47 28.45 -11.82
N SER A 16 -30.79 28.37 -12.04
CA SER A 16 -31.67 27.61 -11.16
C SER A 16 -31.46 26.10 -11.31
N ILE A 17 -31.71 25.34 -10.24
CA ILE A 17 -31.66 23.86 -10.25
C ILE A 17 -32.50 23.27 -11.40
N ARG A 18 -33.62 23.90 -11.77
CA ARG A 18 -34.48 23.46 -12.87
C ARG A 18 -33.86 23.74 -14.23
N GLY A 19 -33.20 24.89 -14.40
CA GLY A 19 -32.47 25.27 -15.62
C GLY A 19 -31.33 24.28 -15.89
N ILE A 20 -30.47 24.11 -14.89
CA ILE A 20 -29.33 23.18 -14.93
C ILE A 20 -29.79 21.75 -15.24
N ALA A 21 -30.86 21.28 -14.59
CA ALA A 21 -31.41 19.94 -14.85
C ALA A 21 -31.87 19.76 -16.31
N LYS A 22 -32.44 20.81 -16.91
CA LYS A 22 -32.88 20.80 -18.30
C LYS A 22 -31.69 20.84 -19.26
N GLU A 23 -30.71 21.71 -19.00
CA GLU A 23 -29.53 21.88 -19.84
C GLU A 23 -28.63 20.62 -19.82
N LYS A 24 -28.25 20.16 -18.62
CA LYS A 24 -27.34 19.02 -18.44
C LYS A 24 -28.03 17.65 -18.51
N GLN A 25 -29.32 17.63 -18.90
CA GLN A 25 -30.16 16.43 -18.96
C GLN A 25 -30.08 15.58 -17.68
N ALA A 26 -30.01 16.25 -16.53
CA ALA A 26 -29.81 15.63 -15.23
C ALA A 26 -31.10 15.66 -14.42
N SER A 27 -31.33 14.65 -13.57
CA SER A 27 -32.44 14.73 -12.63
C SER A 27 -32.22 15.89 -11.64
N ARG A 28 -33.28 16.59 -11.24
CA ARG A 28 -33.20 17.66 -10.20
C ARG A 28 -32.56 17.15 -8.91
N ASN A 29 -32.75 15.87 -8.58
CA ASN A 29 -32.11 15.23 -7.42
C ASN A 29 -30.61 15.02 -7.62
N ALA A 30 -30.14 14.75 -8.85
CA ALA A 30 -28.72 14.69 -9.16
C ALA A 30 -28.07 16.08 -9.01
N VAL A 31 -28.71 17.13 -9.54
CA VAL A 31 -28.25 18.52 -9.33
C VAL A 31 -28.20 18.84 -7.84
N ARG A 32 -29.27 18.58 -7.08
CA ARG A 32 -29.29 18.81 -5.64
C ARG A 32 -28.19 18.03 -4.89
N ARG A 33 -27.89 16.79 -5.29
CA ARG A 33 -26.78 16.01 -4.70
C ARG A 33 -25.41 16.59 -5.05
N ALA A 34 -25.23 17.11 -6.26
CA ALA A 34 -23.99 17.74 -6.69
C ALA A 34 -23.74 19.07 -5.95
N LEU A 35 -24.80 19.81 -5.63
CA LEU A 35 -24.70 21.08 -4.90
C LEU A 35 -24.52 20.92 -3.37
N ARG A 36 -24.67 19.70 -2.83
CA ARG A 36 -24.49 19.49 -1.38
C ARG A 36 -23.05 19.82 -0.97
N PRO A 37 -22.84 20.60 0.11
CA PRO A 37 -21.52 20.80 0.70
C PRO A 37 -20.84 19.45 1.01
N GLY A 38 -19.54 19.34 0.74
CA GLY A 38 -18.78 18.10 0.97
C GLY A 38 -19.07 16.96 -0.02
N SER A 39 -19.90 17.19 -1.04
CA SER A 39 -20.08 16.21 -2.11
C SER A 39 -18.80 16.08 -2.94
N ARG A 40 -18.32 14.85 -3.17
CA ARG A 40 -17.20 14.59 -4.06
C ARG A 40 -17.56 14.88 -5.52
N ASP A 41 -16.57 15.33 -6.27
CA ASP A 41 -16.70 15.73 -7.68
C ASP A 41 -16.73 14.50 -8.59
N ASN A 42 -15.86 13.55 -8.27
CA ASN A 42 -15.73 12.29 -8.97
C ASN A 42 -16.30 11.15 -8.14
N TYR A 43 -16.65 10.06 -8.83
CA TYR A 43 -17.00 8.81 -8.16
C TYR A 43 -15.84 8.38 -7.27
N TYR A 44 -16.17 8.02 -6.03
CA TYR A 44 -15.21 7.49 -5.08
C TYR A 44 -15.83 6.28 -4.41
N ARG A 45 -15.04 5.21 -4.32
CA ARG A 45 -15.37 4.01 -3.56
C ARG A 45 -14.30 3.85 -2.47
N PRO A 46 -14.67 3.79 -1.20
CA PRO A 46 -13.71 3.51 -0.13
C PRO A 46 -13.01 2.19 -0.43
N SER A 47 -11.67 2.19 -0.39
CA SER A 47 -10.88 0.97 -0.48
C SER A 47 -10.53 0.46 0.93
N ALA A 48 -10.52 -0.86 1.11
CA ALA A 48 -10.08 -1.47 2.37
C ALA A 48 -8.59 -1.13 2.67
N SER A 49 -7.79 -0.89 1.64
CA SER A 49 -6.41 -0.43 1.78
C SER A 49 -6.30 0.93 2.44
N GLU A 50 -7.22 1.88 2.17
CA GLU A 50 -7.18 3.21 2.80
C GLU A 50 -7.39 3.12 4.31
N SER A 51 -8.28 2.24 4.77
CA SER A 51 -8.48 2.01 6.21
C SER A 51 -7.33 1.27 6.87
N ALA A 52 -6.63 0.39 6.15
CA ALA A 52 -5.50 -0.39 6.69
C ALA A 52 -4.16 0.35 6.62
N GLU A 53 -4.08 1.43 5.85
CA GLU A 53 -2.84 2.18 5.63
C GLU A 53 -2.13 2.60 6.93
N PRO A 54 -2.82 3.13 7.97
CA PRO A 54 -2.17 3.46 9.25
C PRO A 54 -1.54 2.24 9.93
N ALA A 55 -2.28 1.13 10.04
CA ALA A 55 -1.77 -0.09 10.67
C ALA A 55 -0.58 -0.71 9.91
N VAL A 56 -0.60 -0.66 8.58
CA VAL A 56 0.53 -1.11 7.76
C VAL A 56 1.75 -0.21 7.96
N ARG A 57 1.56 1.10 8.12
CA ARG A 57 2.67 2.02 8.43
C ARG A 57 3.29 1.71 9.79
N ASP A 58 2.48 1.43 10.80
CA ASP A 58 2.97 1.07 12.13
C ASP A 58 3.85 -0.19 12.06
N VAL A 59 3.37 -1.24 11.39
CA VAL A 59 4.14 -2.48 11.19
C VAL A 59 5.44 -2.25 10.42
N LEU A 60 5.41 -1.47 9.34
CA LEU A 60 6.60 -1.22 8.52
C LEU A 60 7.58 -0.24 9.17
N ALA A 61 7.15 0.60 10.10
CA ALA A 61 8.03 1.45 10.88
C ALA A 61 8.94 0.62 11.81
N ASP A 62 8.38 -0.45 12.42
CA ASP A 62 9.12 -1.35 13.28
C ASP A 62 9.87 -2.45 12.48
N TYR A 63 9.25 -2.93 11.40
CA TYR A 63 9.74 -4.06 10.61
C TYR A 63 9.64 -3.81 9.09
N PRO A 64 10.55 -2.99 8.51
CA PRO A 64 10.50 -2.62 7.09
C PRO A 64 10.56 -3.83 6.13
N ASP A 65 11.26 -4.89 6.55
CA ASP A 65 11.51 -6.07 5.73
C ASP A 65 10.45 -7.19 5.85
N MET A 66 9.52 -7.07 6.80
CA MET A 66 8.53 -8.12 7.13
C MET A 66 7.69 -8.58 5.94
N VAL A 67 7.52 -9.89 5.73
CA VAL A 67 6.77 -10.39 4.56
C VAL A 67 5.29 -10.01 4.61
N VAL A 68 4.66 -9.81 3.44
CA VAL A 68 3.24 -9.39 3.35
C VAL A 68 2.29 -10.34 4.09
N ALA A 69 2.62 -11.63 4.17
CA ALA A 69 1.83 -12.61 4.91
C ALA A 69 1.79 -12.30 6.42
N ASP A 70 2.93 -11.92 7.00
CA ASP A 70 3.04 -11.61 8.42
C ASP A 70 2.37 -10.25 8.72
N VAL A 71 2.55 -9.27 7.83
CA VAL A 71 1.81 -8.00 7.91
C VAL A 71 0.31 -8.24 7.92
N ALA A 72 -0.19 -9.16 7.07
CA ALA A 72 -1.61 -9.50 7.02
C ALA A 72 -2.14 -10.06 8.33
N LEU A 73 -1.34 -10.89 9.01
CA LEU A 73 -1.69 -11.47 10.31
C LEU A 73 -1.73 -10.40 11.40
N LEU A 74 -0.72 -9.51 11.43
CA LEU A 74 -0.61 -8.48 12.47
C LEU A 74 -1.75 -7.47 12.43
N ILE A 75 -2.25 -7.13 11.24
CA ILE A 75 -3.34 -6.16 11.08
C ILE A 75 -4.73 -6.80 11.01
N ASP A 76 -4.86 -8.12 11.24
CA ASP A 76 -6.08 -8.90 11.05
C ASP A 76 -6.74 -8.65 9.67
N TRP A 77 -5.95 -8.77 8.59
CA TRP A 77 -6.43 -8.46 7.24
C TRP A 77 -7.39 -9.51 6.70
N ARG A 78 -8.65 -9.12 6.46
CA ARG A 78 -9.72 -10.01 5.98
C ARG A 78 -10.13 -9.82 4.51
N HIS A 79 -9.36 -9.03 3.75
CA HIS A 79 -9.68 -8.72 2.36
C HIS A 79 -8.67 -9.36 1.39
N SER A 80 -8.71 -8.97 0.11
CA SER A 80 -7.83 -9.52 -0.91
C SER A 80 -6.35 -9.33 -0.55
N ARG A 81 -5.58 -10.42 -0.65
CA ARG A 81 -4.12 -10.39 -0.49
C ARG A 81 -3.47 -9.41 -1.48
N ARG A 82 -3.97 -9.34 -2.72
CA ARG A 82 -3.42 -8.45 -3.76
C ARG A 82 -3.50 -6.99 -3.35
N THR A 83 -4.63 -6.57 -2.78
CA THR A 83 -4.83 -5.20 -2.29
C THR A 83 -3.85 -4.85 -1.17
N LEU A 84 -3.57 -5.78 -0.25
CA LEU A 84 -2.57 -5.57 0.78
C LEU A 84 -1.14 -5.55 0.21
N SER A 85 -0.80 -6.46 -0.70
CA SER A 85 0.50 -6.47 -1.36
C SER A 85 0.78 -5.15 -2.09
N ASP A 86 -0.19 -4.63 -2.83
CA ASP A 86 -0.07 -3.35 -3.55
C ASP A 86 0.11 -2.17 -2.58
N LEU A 87 -0.50 -2.23 -1.40
CA LEU A 87 -0.34 -1.22 -0.34
C LEU A 87 1.05 -1.30 0.30
N VAL A 88 1.49 -2.50 0.70
CA VAL A 88 2.81 -2.73 1.31
C VAL A 88 3.93 -2.35 0.34
N ALA A 89 3.83 -2.74 -0.93
CA ALA A 89 4.82 -2.40 -1.95
C ALA A 89 4.96 -0.89 -2.16
N ARG A 90 3.86 -0.14 -2.01
CA ARG A 90 3.86 1.32 -2.12
C ARG A 90 4.50 1.99 -0.89
N LEU A 91 4.28 1.44 0.30
CA LEU A 91 4.75 2.03 1.56
C LEU A 91 6.18 1.63 1.91
N ARG A 92 6.59 0.39 1.63
CA ARG A 92 7.89 -0.17 2.03
C ARG A 92 9.11 0.69 1.66
N PRO A 93 9.20 1.28 0.45
CA PRO A 93 10.34 2.12 0.11
C PRO A 93 10.58 3.30 1.06
N ILE A 94 9.53 3.78 1.74
CA ILE A 94 9.63 4.88 2.70
C ILE A 94 10.38 4.45 3.98
N TYR A 95 10.33 3.16 4.33
CA TYR A 95 10.86 2.61 5.57
C TYR A 95 12.18 1.84 5.41
N LEU A 96 12.54 1.47 4.18
CA LEU A 96 13.76 0.69 3.91
C LEU A 96 15.04 1.44 4.33
N ASP A 97 15.10 2.76 4.16
CA ASP A 97 16.27 3.57 4.55
C ASP A 97 16.47 3.61 6.08
N SER A 98 15.45 3.25 6.86
CA SER A 98 15.49 3.19 8.32
C SER A 98 15.73 1.77 8.86
N SER A 99 15.70 0.74 7.99
CA SER A 99 16.01 -0.62 8.43
C SER A 99 17.50 -0.69 8.73
N PRO A 100 17.92 -1.09 9.95
CA PRO A 100 19.29 -1.53 10.15
C PRO A 100 19.43 -2.78 9.29
N GLY A 101 19.93 -2.59 8.07
CA GLY A 101 20.23 -3.69 7.18
C GLY A 101 20.99 -4.71 8.00
N LEU A 102 20.44 -5.92 8.14
CA LEU A 102 21.25 -7.06 8.49
C LEU A 102 22.12 -7.33 7.26
N ASP A 103 23.08 -6.43 7.01
CA ASP A 103 24.39 -6.79 6.51
C ASP A 103 25.00 -7.64 7.62
N ALA A 104 24.47 -8.87 7.79
CA ALA A 104 25.30 -9.93 8.27
C ALA A 104 26.47 -9.93 7.28
N ARG A 105 27.61 -9.39 7.72
CA ARG A 105 28.87 -9.71 7.07
C ARG A 105 28.82 -11.22 6.89
N PRO A 106 29.00 -11.77 5.68
CA PRO A 106 29.24 -13.19 5.60
C PRO A 106 30.39 -13.43 6.59
N ASP A 107 30.16 -14.25 7.62
CA ASP A 107 31.26 -14.65 8.50
C ASP A 107 32.29 -15.25 7.56
N GLU A 108 33.36 -14.51 7.29
CA GLU A 108 34.29 -14.80 6.20
C GLU A 108 35.05 -16.10 6.45
N THR A 109 34.87 -16.74 7.62
CA THR A 109 35.54 -17.98 7.95
C THR A 109 34.77 -18.79 8.98
N ILE A 110 34.19 -19.92 8.57
CA ILE A 110 33.85 -21.01 9.50
C ILE A 110 35.18 -21.69 9.87
N ARG A 111 35.66 -21.52 11.10
CA ARG A 111 36.80 -22.31 11.60
C ARG A 111 36.33 -23.75 11.79
N ALA A 112 36.96 -24.66 11.06
CA ALA A 112 36.57 -26.06 10.98
C ALA A 112 36.37 -26.71 12.37
N GLY A 113 35.22 -27.34 12.52
CA GLY A 113 34.91 -28.37 13.51
C GLY A 113 34.16 -29.50 12.80
N THR A 114 33.83 -30.60 13.49
CA THR A 114 33.06 -31.69 12.88
C THR A 114 31.60 -31.27 12.70
N LEU A 115 31.16 -31.09 11.46
CA LEU A 115 29.75 -30.90 11.11
C LEU A 115 29.16 -32.25 10.70
N ALA A 116 28.32 -32.82 11.57
CA ALA A 116 27.51 -33.99 11.23
C ALA A 116 26.15 -33.50 10.72
N ALA A 117 25.94 -33.55 9.41
CA ALA A 117 24.67 -33.22 8.77
C ALA A 117 24.30 -34.31 7.75
N SER A 118 23.00 -34.57 7.60
CA SER A 118 22.51 -35.56 6.64
C SER A 118 22.51 -35.06 5.19
N SER A 119 22.51 -33.75 4.96
CA SER A 119 22.63 -33.10 3.65
C SER A 119 23.13 -31.66 3.81
N ILE A 120 24.01 -31.22 2.92
CA ILE A 120 24.51 -29.83 2.83
C ILE A 120 24.43 -29.41 1.36
N GLU A 121 23.67 -28.36 1.07
CA GLU A 121 23.70 -27.68 -0.23
C GLU A 121 24.53 -26.40 -0.09
N CYS A 122 25.65 -26.33 -0.80
CA CYS A 122 26.45 -25.11 -0.90
C CYS A 122 26.67 -24.76 -2.37
N GLY A 123 26.84 -23.47 -2.65
CA GLY A 123 27.34 -22.99 -3.93
C GLY A 123 28.83 -23.29 -4.08
N THR A 124 29.62 -22.31 -4.50
CA THR A 124 31.07 -22.47 -4.64
C THR A 124 31.75 -22.41 -3.27
N LEU A 125 32.42 -23.49 -2.88
CA LEU A 125 33.21 -23.57 -1.66
C LEU A 125 34.71 -23.54 -2.02
N THR A 126 35.43 -22.53 -1.55
CA THR A 126 36.89 -22.44 -1.67
C THR A 126 37.53 -22.83 -0.35
N VAL A 127 38.11 -24.03 -0.30
CA VAL A 127 38.94 -24.47 0.84
C VAL A 127 40.33 -23.87 0.68
N GLN A 128 40.81 -23.18 1.70
CA GLN A 128 42.22 -22.78 1.80
C GLN A 128 42.82 -23.40 3.06
N GLU A 129 43.97 -24.04 2.90
CA GLU A 129 44.74 -24.57 4.03
C GLU A 129 45.53 -23.40 4.64
N VAL A 130 45.16 -23.02 5.86
CA VAL A 130 45.87 -21.96 6.59
C VAL A 130 47.03 -22.64 7.31
N ALA A 131 48.22 -22.58 6.71
CA ALA A 131 49.46 -22.96 7.37
C ALA A 131 49.84 -21.88 8.39
N TRP A 132 50.07 -22.28 9.64
CA TRP A 132 50.57 -21.42 10.71
C TRP A 132 52.09 -21.35 10.68
#